data_AF-A0AAV5AL00-F1
#
_entry.id   AF-A0AAV5AL00-F1
#
_cell.length_a   1.000
_cell.length_b   1.000
_cell.length_c   1.000
_cell.angle_alpha   90.00
_cell.angle_beta   90.00
_cell.angle_gamma   90.00
#
_symmetry.space_group_name_H-M   'P 1'
#
loop_
_entity.id
_entity.type
_entity.pdbx_description
1 polymer ?
#
loop_
_entity_poly.entity_id
_entity_poly.type
_entity_poly.pdbx_seq_one_letter_code
_entity_poly.pdbx_strand_id
1 'polypeptide(L)'
;MDVVYAIEIKPENDPFINRVHITLEGLMLRFHFPAIPFKRLVKRYREVTKAITEAPFEVVKNRESPDYSFVSTSLEKLNRLQDPLPDEETIIRNTAGTLYSAGAGTTFVALLEAIRASVLYPETQKKMHEELDRVLSDRLPTLADRKDLPYVTAVPGT
;
A
#
# COMPACT_ATOMS: atom_id res chain seq x y z
N MET A 1 -7.54 5.18 -16.57
CA MET A 1 -6.58 4.06 -16.72
C MET A 1 -5.76 4.15 -15.46
N ASP A 2 -6.23 3.46 -14.42
CA ASP A 2 -5.90 3.82 -13.05
C ASP A 2 -4.70 3.01 -12.60
N VAL A 3 -3.54 3.61 -12.83
CA VAL A 3 -2.26 3.09 -12.39
C VAL A 3 -2.07 3.54 -10.94
N VAL A 4 -2.13 2.59 -10.01
CA VAL A 4 -1.77 2.84 -8.60
C VAL A 4 -0.46 2.09 -8.35
N TYR A 5 0.59 2.84 -7.98
CA TYR A 5 1.96 2.32 -7.78
C TYR A 5 2.58 1.60 -8.98
N ALA A 6 2.40 2.12 -10.20
CA ALA A 6 3.00 1.58 -11.43
C ALA A 6 2.56 0.13 -11.80
N ILE A 7 1.43 -0.33 -11.25
CA ILE A 7 0.79 -1.61 -11.58
C ILE A 7 -0.58 -1.32 -12.19
N GLU A 8 -0.90 -1.93 -13.33
CA GLU A 8 -2.25 -1.90 -13.90
C GLU A 8 -3.18 -2.76 -13.04
N ILE A 9 -4.15 -2.12 -12.39
CA ILE A 9 -5.14 -2.80 -11.56
C ILE A 9 -6.29 -3.29 -12.44
N LYS A 10 -6.73 -4.54 -12.24
CA LYS A 10 -7.95 -5.03 -12.88
C LYS A 10 -9.18 -4.50 -12.13
N PRO A 11 -10.24 -4.01 -12.83
CA PRO A 11 -11.42 -3.45 -12.20
C PRO A 11 -12.22 -4.46 -11.36
N GLU A 12 -12.06 -5.77 -11.61
CA GLU A 12 -12.63 -6.85 -10.80
C GLU A 12 -11.59 -7.96 -10.56
N ASN A 13 -11.62 -8.57 -9.37
CA ASN A 13 -10.77 -9.70 -8.96
C ASN A 13 -9.25 -9.46 -9.12
N ASP A 14 -8.77 -8.27 -8.73
CA ASP A 14 -7.34 -8.01 -8.74
C ASP A 14 -6.61 -8.96 -7.76
N PRO A 15 -5.65 -9.78 -8.26
CA PRO A 15 -4.99 -10.81 -7.48
C PRO A 15 -4.08 -10.23 -6.39
N PHE A 16 -3.68 -8.96 -6.46
CA PHE A 16 -2.84 -8.31 -5.46
C PHE A 16 -3.69 -7.78 -4.30
N ILE A 17 -4.83 -7.16 -4.59
CA ILE A 17 -5.76 -6.65 -3.57
C ILE A 17 -6.34 -7.78 -2.71
N ASN A 18 -6.80 -8.87 -3.33
CA ASN A 18 -7.36 -10.02 -2.62
C ASN A 18 -6.34 -10.72 -1.70
N ARG A 19 -5.04 -10.61 -2.00
CA ARG A 19 -3.98 -11.26 -1.22
C ARG A 19 -3.54 -10.45 0.00
N VAL A 20 -3.62 -9.11 -0.06
CA VAL A 20 -3.32 -8.23 1.10
C VAL A 20 -4.30 -8.47 2.25
N HIS A 21 -5.57 -8.72 1.95
CA HIS A 21 -6.59 -9.02 2.97
C HIS A 21 -6.22 -10.26 3.80
N ILE A 22 -5.69 -11.30 3.15
CA ILE A 22 -5.28 -12.56 3.80
C ILE A 22 -4.06 -12.34 4.71
N THR A 23 -3.17 -11.41 4.40
CA THR A 23 -1.98 -11.12 5.23
C THR A 23 -2.36 -10.50 6.58
N LEU A 24 -3.32 -9.57 6.58
CA LEU A 24 -3.83 -8.93 7.81
C LEU A 24 -4.63 -9.92 8.66
N GLU A 25 -5.49 -10.72 8.02
CA GLU A 25 -6.24 -11.77 8.71
C GLU A 25 -5.31 -12.81 9.34
N GLY A 26 -4.22 -13.19 8.66
CA GLY A 26 -3.23 -14.12 9.18
C GLY A 26 -2.61 -13.67 10.50
N LEU A 27 -2.37 -12.37 10.68
CA LEU A 27 -1.73 -11.81 11.90
C LEU A 27 -2.72 -11.80 13.05
N MET A 28 -3.96 -11.44 12.74
CA MET A 28 -5.10 -11.48 13.66
C MET A 28 -5.47 -12.91 14.07
N LEU A 29 -5.36 -13.89 13.15
CA LEU A 29 -5.65 -15.31 13.37
C LEU A 29 -4.77 -15.94 14.46
N ARG A 30 -3.50 -15.53 14.59
CA ARG A 30 -2.63 -16.03 15.68
C ARG A 30 -3.04 -15.52 17.06
N PHE A 31 -3.60 -14.31 17.12
CA PHE A 31 -4.11 -13.72 18.36
C PHE A 31 -5.49 -14.27 18.75
N HIS A 32 -6.35 -14.59 17.78
CA HIS A 32 -7.72 -15.03 18.05
C HIS A 32 -7.92 -16.56 18.02
N PHE A 33 -7.03 -17.35 17.40
CA PHE A 33 -7.19 -18.81 17.27
C PHE A 33 -5.90 -19.59 17.59
N PRO A 34 -5.59 -19.85 18.88
CA PRO A 34 -4.40 -20.60 19.30
C PRO A 34 -4.40 -22.08 18.86
N ALA A 35 -5.54 -22.60 18.36
CA ALA A 35 -5.70 -23.98 17.92
C ALA A 35 -5.20 -24.27 16.49
N ILE A 36 -4.76 -23.26 15.73
CA ILE A 36 -4.24 -23.48 14.38
C ILE A 36 -2.82 -24.05 14.46
N PRO A 37 -2.53 -25.23 13.87
CA PRO A 37 -1.18 -25.79 13.89
C PRO A 37 -0.17 -24.83 13.27
N PHE A 38 0.87 -24.45 14.03
CA PHE A 38 1.88 -23.47 13.63
C PHE A 38 2.46 -23.73 12.23
N LYS A 39 2.68 -24.99 11.87
CA LYS A 39 3.18 -25.39 10.55
C LYS A 39 2.25 -25.02 9.38
N ARG A 40 0.92 -25.14 9.57
CA ARG A 40 -0.07 -24.75 8.55
C ARG A 40 -0.16 -23.22 8.42
N LEU A 41 -0.08 -22.52 9.55
CA LEU A 41 -0.03 -21.05 9.58
C LEU A 41 1.21 -20.54 8.84
N VAL A 42 2.40 -21.03 9.20
CA VAL A 42 3.68 -20.65 8.55
C VAL A 42 3.67 -20.94 7.06
N LYS A 43 3.12 -22.08 6.61
CA LYS A 43 3.02 -22.40 5.19
C LYS A 43 2.16 -21.38 4.44
N ARG A 44 0.96 -21.08 4.95
CA ARG A 44 0.05 -20.10 4.34
C ARG A 44 0.64 -18.69 4.32
N TYR A 45 1.29 -18.30 5.41
CA TYR A 45 2.03 -17.03 5.46
C TYR A 45 3.13 -16.95 4.43
N ARG A 46 3.95 -18.00 4.29
CA ARG A 46 5.01 -18.03 3.27
C ARG A 46 4.43 -17.87 1.88
N GLU A 47 3.34 -18.57 1.55
CA GLU A 47 2.67 -18.46 0.25
C GLU A 47 2.16 -17.04 -0.01
N VAL A 48 1.55 -16.40 1.00
CA VAL A 48 1.02 -15.04 0.90
C VAL A 48 2.14 -14.00 0.82
N THR A 49 3.15 -14.09 1.68
CA THR A 49 4.34 -13.22 1.64
C THR A 49 5.02 -13.33 0.28
N LYS A 50 5.27 -14.55 -0.21
CA LYS A 50 5.84 -14.78 -1.54
C LYS A 50 5.03 -14.08 -2.63
N ALA A 51 3.71 -14.18 -2.55
CA ALA A 51 2.82 -13.57 -3.52
C ALA A 51 2.78 -12.03 -3.50
N ILE A 52 2.92 -11.39 -2.33
CA ILE A 52 2.88 -9.93 -2.20
C ILE A 52 4.27 -9.28 -2.31
N THR A 53 5.36 -10.05 -2.14
CA THR A 53 6.73 -9.53 -2.22
C THR A 53 7.43 -9.92 -3.52
N GLU A 54 7.39 -11.20 -3.92
CA GLU A 54 8.13 -11.67 -5.09
C GLU A 54 7.40 -11.35 -6.40
N ALA A 55 6.10 -11.59 -6.49
CA ALA A 55 5.37 -11.37 -7.74
C ALA A 55 5.47 -9.92 -8.28
N PRO A 56 5.22 -8.85 -7.48
CA PRO A 56 5.37 -7.48 -7.98
C PRO A 56 6.84 -7.10 -8.23
N PHE A 57 7.78 -7.65 -7.45
CA PHE A 57 9.20 -7.43 -7.68
C PHE A 57 9.66 -8.00 -9.03
N GLU A 58 9.27 -9.24 -9.35
CA GLU A 58 9.60 -9.88 -10.62
C GLU A 58 8.96 -9.16 -11.82
N VAL A 59 7.75 -8.61 -11.66
CA VAL A 59 7.11 -7.79 -12.70
C VAL A 59 7.95 -6.57 -13.05
N VAL A 60 8.45 -5.85 -12.04
CA VAL A 60 9.29 -4.66 -12.27
C VAL A 60 10.68 -5.05 -12.78
N LYS A 61 11.27 -6.13 -12.26
CA LYS A 61 12.59 -6.63 -12.67
C LYS A 61 12.65 -7.02 -14.14
N ASN A 62 11.59 -7.66 -14.65
CA ASN A 62 11.52 -8.17 -16.02
C ASN A 62 10.98 -7.15 -17.05
N ARG A 63 10.70 -5.92 -16.63
CA ARG A 63 10.20 -4.85 -17.51
C ARG A 63 11.38 -4.19 -18.22
N GLU A 64 11.33 -4.05 -19.54
CA GLU A 64 12.42 -3.44 -20.34
C GLU A 64 12.58 -1.94 -20.11
N SER A 65 11.49 -1.24 -19.80
CA SER A 65 11.45 0.18 -19.47
C SER A 65 10.53 0.39 -18.28
N PRO A 66 10.99 0.06 -17.06
CA PRO A 66 10.16 0.19 -15.88
C PRO A 66 9.95 1.67 -15.55
N ASP A 67 8.72 2.02 -15.17
CA ASP A 67 8.41 3.33 -14.60
C ASP A 67 9.26 3.59 -13.34
N TYR A 68 9.40 4.87 -12.95
CA TYR A 68 10.13 5.23 -11.75
C TYR A 68 9.46 4.64 -10.51
N SER A 69 10.18 3.73 -9.83
CA SER A 69 9.71 3.06 -8.63
C SER A 69 10.89 2.79 -7.70
N PHE A 70 10.61 2.45 -6.44
CA PHE A 70 11.63 2.04 -5.50
C PHE A 70 12.46 0.85 -6.03
N VAL A 71 11.79 -0.15 -6.63
CA VAL A 71 12.44 -1.36 -7.15
C VAL A 71 13.31 -1.03 -8.36
N SER A 72 12.77 -0.35 -9.37
CA SER A 72 13.55 0.00 -10.58
C SER A 72 14.76 0.88 -10.25
N THR A 73 14.59 1.89 -9.40
CA THR A 73 15.68 2.76 -8.95
C THR A 73 16.75 2.00 -8.16
N SER A 74 16.33 1.07 -7.29
CA SER A 74 17.27 0.29 -6.47
C SER A 74 18.02 -0.75 -7.30
N LEU A 75 17.35 -1.41 -8.25
CA LEU A 75 17.98 -2.34 -9.18
C LEU A 75 18.96 -1.64 -10.14
N GLU A 76 18.60 -0.45 -10.63
CA GLU A 76 19.51 0.37 -11.45
C GLU A 76 20.79 0.74 -10.67
N LYS A 77 20.64 1.12 -9.39
CA LYS A 77 21.79 1.40 -8.51
C LYS A 77 22.62 0.15 -8.25
N LEU A 78 21.98 -1.00 -8.00
CA LEU A 78 22.65 -2.28 -7.78
C LEU A 78 23.49 -2.68 -9.00
N ASN A 79 22.93 -2.56 -10.22
CA ASN A 79 23.62 -2.89 -11.46
C ASN A 79 24.82 -1.98 -11.77
N ARG A 80 24.94 -0.83 -11.11
CA ARG A 80 26.08 0.10 -11.26
C ARG A 80 27.21 -0.17 -10.27
N LEU A 81 27.02 -1.05 -9.28
CA LEU A 81 28.06 -1.39 -8.31
C LEU A 81 29.08 -2.34 -8.94
N GLN A 82 30.37 -2.10 -8.67
CA GLN A 82 31.46 -3.00 -9.13
C GLN A 82 31.54 -4.29 -8.30
N ASP A 83 31.17 -4.23 -7.02
CA ASP A 83 31.23 -5.36 -6.08
C ASP A 83 29.98 -5.35 -5.17
N PRO A 84 28.82 -5.80 -5.68
CA PRO A 84 27.60 -5.88 -4.89
C PRO A 84 27.65 -7.02 -3.87
N LEU A 85 27.09 -6.82 -2.67
CA LEU A 85 26.96 -7.91 -1.71
C LEU A 85 26.02 -9.00 -2.26
N PRO A 86 26.26 -10.29 -1.94
CA PRO A 86 25.48 -11.41 -2.50
C PRO A 86 23.96 -11.32 -2.27
N ASP A 87 23.54 -10.65 -1.20
CA ASP A 87 22.14 -10.59 -0.76
C ASP A 87 21.43 -9.27 -1.10
N GLU A 88 22.08 -8.32 -1.77
CA GLU A 88 21.50 -6.98 -2.05
C GLU A 88 20.15 -7.06 -2.76
N GLU A 89 20.03 -7.91 -3.78
CA GLU A 89 18.76 -8.08 -4.50
C GLU A 89 17.66 -8.61 -3.57
N THR A 90 18.00 -9.56 -2.70
CA THR A 90 17.08 -10.10 -1.70
C THR A 90 16.66 -9.03 -0.69
N ILE A 91 17.58 -8.16 -0.28
CA ILE A 91 17.32 -7.02 0.60
C ILE A 91 16.35 -6.06 -0.09
N ILE A 92 16.60 -5.68 -1.35
CA ILE A 92 15.72 -4.79 -2.12
C ILE A 92 14.32 -5.39 -2.23
N ARG A 93 14.21 -6.68 -2.59
CA ARG A 93 12.92 -7.38 -2.72
C ARG A 93 12.14 -7.42 -1.41
N ASN A 94 12.79 -7.81 -0.32
CA ASN A 94 12.16 -7.87 1.00
C ASN A 94 11.77 -6.49 1.52
N THR A 95 12.58 -5.46 1.22
CA THR A 95 12.30 -4.07 1.58
C THR A 95 11.07 -3.57 0.82
N ALA A 96 11.03 -3.75 -0.50
CA ALA A 96 9.87 -3.40 -1.32
C ALA A 96 8.59 -4.08 -0.84
N GLY A 97 8.67 -5.39 -0.55
CA GLY A 97 7.56 -6.17 -0.01
C GLY A 97 7.07 -5.67 1.36
N THR A 98 8.00 -5.25 2.23
CA THR A 98 7.67 -4.66 3.53
C THR A 98 6.98 -3.30 3.38
N LEU A 99 7.51 -2.42 2.52
CA LEU A 99 6.89 -1.11 2.24
C LEU A 99 5.46 -1.28 1.73
N TYR A 100 5.26 -2.18 0.75
CA TYR A 100 3.94 -2.43 0.18
C TYR A 100 2.96 -2.97 1.23
N SER A 101 3.37 -3.99 2.00
CA SER A 101 2.51 -4.62 3.00
C SER A 101 2.12 -3.64 4.12
N ALA A 102 3.08 -2.85 4.60
CA ALA A 102 2.84 -1.86 5.64
C ALA A 102 1.90 -0.72 5.16
N GLY A 103 2.10 -0.25 3.93
CA GLY A 103 1.30 0.83 3.36
C GLY A 103 -0.11 0.40 2.96
N ALA A 104 -0.26 -0.77 2.33
CA ALA A 104 -1.54 -1.21 1.79
C ALA A 104 -2.60 -1.45 2.89
N GLY A 105 -2.23 -2.18 3.94
CA GLY A 105 -3.15 -2.53 5.01
C GLY A 105 -3.61 -1.34 5.84
N THR A 106 -2.68 -0.47 6.24
CA THR A 106 -2.96 0.71 7.06
C THR A 106 -3.78 1.75 6.28
N THR A 107 -3.45 1.97 5.00
CA THR A 107 -4.21 2.90 4.14
C THR A 107 -5.63 2.40 3.90
N PHE A 108 -5.81 1.09 3.67
CA PHE A 108 -7.14 0.50 3.53
C PHE A 108 -8.01 0.75 4.77
N VAL A 109 -7.48 0.45 5.96
CA VAL A 109 -8.19 0.67 7.23
C VAL A 109 -8.47 2.16 7.45
N ALA A 110 -7.50 3.04 7.18
CA ALA A 110 -7.67 4.48 7.31
C ALA A 110 -8.78 5.02 6.40
N LEU A 111 -8.86 4.56 5.14
CA LEU A 111 -9.94 4.93 4.22
C LEU A 111 -11.31 4.44 4.70
N LEU A 112 -11.37 3.20 5.19
CA LEU A 112 -12.62 2.66 5.74
C LEU A 112 -13.09 3.46 6.95
N GLU A 113 -12.19 3.78 7.88
CA GLU A 113 -12.49 4.61 9.04
C GLU A 113 -12.87 6.04 8.65
N ALA A 114 -12.25 6.62 7.61
CA ALA A 114 -12.65 7.93 7.09
C ALA A 114 -14.08 7.93 6.51
N ILE A 115 -14.45 6.87 5.75
CA ILE A 115 -15.81 6.68 5.24
C ILE A 115 -16.78 6.50 6.42
N ARG A 116 -16.42 5.65 7.38
CA ARG A 116 -17.23 5.42 8.59
C ARG A 116 -17.45 6.70 9.38
N ALA A 117 -16.41 7.50 9.60
CA ALA A 117 -16.49 8.79 10.26
C ALA A 117 -17.39 9.76 9.49
N SER A 118 -17.32 9.77 8.16
CA SER A 118 -18.19 10.60 7.32
C SER A 118 -19.68 10.26 7.51
N VAL A 119 -20.01 8.97 7.62
CA VAL A 119 -21.38 8.49 7.89
C VAL A 119 -21.84 8.85 9.31
N LEU A 120 -20.96 8.72 10.31
CA LEU A 120 -21.30 9.01 11.71
C LEU A 120 -21.36 10.52 12.03
N TYR A 121 -20.61 11.33 11.31
CA TYR A 121 -20.46 12.78 11.55
C TYR A 121 -20.69 13.59 10.27
N PRO A 122 -21.92 13.60 9.73
CA PRO A 122 -22.23 14.28 8.46
C PRO A 122 -21.96 15.79 8.50
N GLU A 123 -22.09 16.43 9.67
CA GLU A 123 -21.77 17.86 9.83
C GLU A 123 -20.27 18.15 9.64
N THR A 124 -19.41 17.24 10.10
CA THR A 124 -17.96 17.35 9.88
C THR A 124 -17.62 17.12 8.41
N GLN A 125 -18.24 16.13 7.78
CA GLN A 125 -18.10 15.86 6.36
C GLN A 125 -18.52 17.09 5.51
N LYS A 126 -19.63 17.75 5.86
CA LYS A 126 -20.11 18.95 5.18
C LYS A 126 -19.08 20.08 5.23
N LYS A 127 -18.48 20.34 6.39
CA LYS A 127 -17.42 21.34 6.54
C LYS A 127 -16.17 21.02 5.71
N MET A 128 -15.80 19.74 5.61
CA MET A 128 -14.71 19.30 4.74
C MET A 128 -15.01 19.57 3.26
N HIS A 129 -16.24 19.29 2.80
CA HIS A 129 -16.64 19.60 1.43
C HIS A 129 -16.67 21.11 1.15
N GLU A 130 -17.23 21.92 2.05
CA GLU A 130 -17.23 23.38 1.92
C GLU A 130 -15.80 23.96 1.86
N GLU A 131 -14.86 23.38 2.60
CA GLU A 131 -13.45 23.74 2.54
C GLU A 131 -12.81 23.36 1.19
N LEU A 132 -13.06 22.15 0.71
CA LEU A 132 -12.58 21.70 -0.61
C LEU A 132 -13.11 22.59 -1.72
N ASP A 133 -14.41 22.89 -1.73
CA ASP A 133 -15.05 23.74 -2.73
C ASP A 133 -14.46 25.16 -2.71
N ARG A 134 -14.19 25.70 -1.52
CA ARG A 134 -13.59 27.03 -1.33
C ARG A 134 -12.14 27.10 -1.84
N VAL A 135 -11.32 26.07 -1.60
CA VAL A 135 -9.87 26.10 -1.87
C VAL A 135 -9.54 25.62 -3.28
N LEU A 136 -10.26 24.61 -3.75
CA LEU A 136 -9.99 23.94 -5.01
C LEU A 136 -10.89 24.42 -6.14
N SER A 137 -12.13 24.84 -5.84
CA SER A 137 -13.14 25.12 -6.87
C SER A 137 -13.25 23.92 -7.85
N ASP A 138 -12.87 24.08 -9.13
CA ASP A 138 -13.02 23.03 -10.16
C ASP A 138 -11.73 22.26 -10.51
N ARG A 139 -10.65 22.40 -9.72
CA ARG A 139 -9.39 21.69 -9.99
C ARG A 139 -9.11 20.57 -8.99
N LEU A 140 -8.29 19.61 -9.41
CA LEU A 140 -7.80 18.55 -8.52
C LEU A 140 -6.82 19.10 -7.46
N PRO A 141 -6.81 18.49 -6.26
CA PRO A 141 -5.88 18.87 -5.19
C PRO A 141 -4.44 18.52 -5.54
N THR A 142 -3.53 19.36 -5.06
CA THR A 142 -2.08 19.18 -5.10
C THR A 142 -1.51 19.16 -3.69
N LEU A 143 -0.27 18.68 -3.52
CA LEU A 143 0.39 18.68 -2.20
C LEU A 143 0.57 20.09 -1.61
N ALA A 144 0.61 21.13 -2.45
CA ALA A 144 0.73 22.51 -2.01
C ALA A 144 -0.53 23.03 -1.29
N ASP A 145 -1.70 22.46 -1.60
CA ASP A 145 -2.99 22.86 -1.03
C ASP A 145 -3.17 22.38 0.41
N ARG A 146 -2.32 21.46 0.88
CA ARG A 146 -2.44 20.83 2.21
C ARG A 146 -2.52 21.86 3.34
N LYS A 147 -1.79 22.97 3.24
CA LYS A 147 -1.77 24.03 4.24
C LYS A 147 -3.10 24.81 4.32
N ASP A 148 -3.85 24.82 3.24
CA ASP A 148 -5.11 25.56 3.09
C ASP A 148 -6.33 24.65 3.31
N LEU A 149 -6.09 23.35 3.57
CA LEU A 149 -7.10 22.31 3.81
C LEU A 149 -7.05 21.72 5.24
N PRO A 150 -7.16 22.54 6.31
CA PRO A 150 -7.04 22.07 7.68
C PRO A 150 -8.11 21.07 8.12
N TYR A 151 -9.35 21.13 7.62
CA TYR A 151 -10.38 20.14 7.94
C TYR A 151 -10.09 18.79 7.28
N VAL A 152 -9.64 18.80 6.02
CA VAL A 152 -9.32 17.56 5.29
C VAL A 152 -8.04 16.90 5.82
N THR A 153 -7.10 17.71 6.28
CA THR A 153 -5.79 17.24 6.75
C THR A 153 -5.72 17.05 8.26
N ALA A 154 -6.81 17.34 8.97
CA ALA A 154 -6.95 17.04 10.38
C ALA A 154 -6.81 15.53 10.59
N VAL A 155 -5.65 15.11 11.08
CA VAL A 155 -5.46 13.74 11.56
C VAL A 155 -6.34 13.60 12.80
N PRO A 156 -7.27 12.63 12.86
CA PRO A 156 -7.94 12.32 14.10
C PRO A 156 -6.87 11.98 15.13
N GLY A 157 -6.75 12.81 16.18
CA GLY A 157 -5.85 12.52 17.28
C GLY A 157 -6.25 11.19 17.90
N THR A 158 -5.42 10.17 17.71
CA THR A 158 -5.40 8.97 18.56
C THR A 158 -4.82 9.31 19.92
#